data_AF-A0AAN9UKU7-F1
#
_entry.id   AF-A0AAN9UKU7-F1
#
_cell.length_a   1.000
_cell.length_b   1.000
_cell.length_c   1.000
_cell.angle_alpha   90.00
_cell.angle_beta   90.00
_cell.angle_gamma   90.00
#
_symmetry.space_group_name_H-M   'P 1'
#
loop_
_entity.id
_entity.type
_entity.pdbx_description
1 polymer ?
#
loop_
_entity_poly.entity_id
_entity_poly.type
_entity_poly.pdbx_seq_one_letter_code
_entity_poly.pdbx_strand_id
1 'polypeptide(L)'
;MISGQGPYFGQCTCFTYLHPEKVPSAIERYSNEIRRVLGVLDGVLAAKSEPQWLVGDRITFAGLAFVPWNDRLDATLGVPDDKRFEGFPHVAAGHERVVKRPSWIRSMQIRAYLMDEQGLDLNGMPKGTSDFQEYEASIAAADKA
;
A
#
# COMPACT_ATOMS: atom_id res chain seq x y z
N MET A 1 3.81 3.15 16.12
CA MET A 1 5.06 3.67 15.54
C MET A 1 5.04 3.41 14.04
N ILE A 2 5.36 4.43 13.23
CA ILE A 2 5.41 4.36 11.76
C ILE A 2 6.49 3.38 11.25
N SER A 3 7.44 3.00 12.10
CA SER A 3 8.58 2.14 11.80
C SER A 3 8.24 0.68 11.44
N GLY A 4 7.03 0.19 11.75
CA GLY A 4 6.62 -1.20 11.45
C GLY A 4 5.79 -1.36 10.17
N GLN A 5 5.21 -0.28 9.65
CA GLN A 5 4.22 -0.38 8.57
C GLN A 5 4.87 -0.81 7.24
N GLY A 6 5.96 -0.15 6.84
CA GLY A 6 6.67 -0.47 5.60
C GLY A 6 7.13 -1.94 5.54
N PRO A 7 7.79 -2.47 6.59
CA PRO A 7 8.16 -3.88 6.64
C PRO A 7 6.97 -4.81 6.55
N TYR A 8 5.88 -4.62 7.30
CA TYR A 8 4.77 -5.59 7.28
C TYR A 8 3.97 -5.57 5.99
N PHE A 9 3.71 -4.38 5.42
CA PHE A 9 3.01 -4.26 4.15
C PHE A 9 3.88 -4.79 3.01
N GLY A 10 5.17 -4.44 2.99
CA GLY A 10 6.12 -4.95 2.01
C GLY A 10 6.33 -6.47 2.08
N GLN A 11 6.41 -7.04 3.29
CA GLN A 11 6.51 -8.49 3.46
C GLN A 11 5.22 -9.20 3.01
N CYS A 12 4.04 -8.64 3.31
CA CYS A 12 2.78 -9.17 2.81
C CYS A 12 2.76 -9.20 1.28
N THR A 13 3.09 -8.07 0.63
CA THR A 13 3.19 -8.01 -0.83
C THR A 13 4.24 -8.98 -1.38
N CYS A 14 5.39 -9.12 -0.71
CA CYS A 14 6.44 -10.04 -1.10
C CYS A 14 5.93 -11.50 -1.10
N PHE A 15 5.41 -11.99 0.01
CA PHE A 15 4.89 -13.37 0.09
C PHE A 15 3.66 -13.60 -0.81
N THR A 16 2.86 -12.57 -1.07
CA THR A 16 1.69 -12.67 -1.95
C THR A 16 2.08 -12.68 -3.43
N TYR A 17 3.06 -11.89 -3.87
CA TYR A 17 3.34 -11.68 -5.30
C TYR A 17 4.76 -12.01 -5.76
N LEU A 18 5.78 -11.72 -4.95
CA LEU A 18 7.18 -11.78 -5.38
C LEU A 18 7.89 -13.07 -4.97
N HIS A 19 7.44 -13.71 -3.89
CA HIS A 19 8.07 -14.91 -3.37
C HIS A 19 7.82 -16.09 -4.34
N PRO A 20 8.87 -16.88 -4.67
CA PRO A 20 8.77 -17.94 -5.68
C PRO A 20 7.81 -19.06 -5.28
N GLU A 21 7.66 -19.30 -3.98
CA GLU A 21 6.72 -20.26 -3.42
C GLU A 21 5.59 -19.54 -2.68
N LYS A 22 4.35 -20.01 -2.83
CA LYS A 22 3.24 -19.51 -2.01
C LYS A 22 3.32 -20.13 -0.62
N VAL A 23 3.46 -19.29 0.40
CA VAL A 23 3.52 -19.70 1.82
C VAL A 23 2.27 -19.16 2.55
N PRO A 24 1.16 -19.91 2.61
CA PRO A 24 -0.11 -19.41 3.13
C PRO A 24 -0.02 -18.90 4.58
N SER A 25 0.76 -19.56 5.43
CA SER A 25 0.94 -19.15 6.83
C SER A 25 1.63 -17.79 6.98
N ALA A 26 2.56 -17.45 6.08
CA ALA A 26 3.22 -16.15 6.07
C ALA A 26 2.27 -15.06 5.58
N ILE A 27 1.55 -15.32 4.49
CA ILE A 27 0.55 -14.40 3.93
C ILE A 27 -0.52 -14.08 4.99
N GLU A 28 -1.05 -15.11 5.65
CA GLU A 28 -2.06 -14.96 6.70
C GLU A 28 -1.52 -14.14 7.88
N ARG A 29 -0.31 -14.46 8.36
CA ARG A 29 0.34 -13.73 9.46
C ARG A 29 0.46 -12.24 9.15
N TYR A 30 0.98 -11.88 7.98
CA TYR A 30 1.19 -10.47 7.62
C TYR A 30 -0.13 -9.76 7.31
N SER A 31 -1.08 -10.42 6.66
CA SER A 31 -2.42 -9.88 6.44
C SER A 31 -3.14 -9.57 7.76
N ASN A 32 -3.02 -10.44 8.75
CA ASN A 32 -3.60 -10.22 10.08
C ASN A 32 -2.92 -9.07 10.83
N GLU A 33 -1.59 -8.93 10.70
CA GLU A 33 -0.88 -7.80 11.31
C GLU A 33 -1.27 -6.47 10.66
N ILE A 34 -1.45 -6.42 9.35
CA ILE A 34 -1.96 -5.23 8.64
C ILE A 34 -3.36 -4.86 9.18
N ARG A 35 -4.28 -5.82 9.29
CA ARG A 35 -5.62 -5.59 9.86
C ARG A 35 -5.55 -5.11 11.31
N ARG A 36 -4.64 -5.66 12.11
CA ARG A 36 -4.40 -5.22 13.50
C ARG A 36 -3.94 -3.76 13.55
N VAL A 37 -2.99 -3.38 12.68
CA VAL A 37 -2.51 -1.99 12.59
C VAL A 37 -3.63 -1.04 12.16
N LEU A 38 -4.44 -1.42 11.17
CA LEU A 38 -5.61 -0.64 10.75
C LEU A 38 -6.63 -0.49 11.89
N GLY A 39 -6.88 -1.55 12.67
CA GLY A 39 -7.76 -1.50 13.83
C GLY A 39 -7.26 -0.55 14.93
N VAL A 40 -5.95 -0.53 15.19
CA VAL A 40 -5.36 0.44 16.13
C VAL A 40 -5.54 1.87 15.62
N LEU A 41 -5.27 2.11 14.33
CA LEU A 41 -5.45 3.42 13.72
C LEU A 41 -6.92 3.87 13.78
N ASP A 42 -7.85 2.98 13.42
CA ASP A 42 -9.28 3.28 13.46
C ASP A 42 -9.75 3.60 14.87
N GLY A 43 -9.34 2.81 15.87
CA GLY A 43 -9.66 3.07 17.28
C GLY A 43 -9.09 4.40 17.79
N VAL A 44 -7.85 4.75 17.41
CA VAL A 44 -7.25 6.04 17.76
C VAL A 44 -7.99 7.21 17.09
N LEU A 45 -8.46 7.03 15.86
CA LEU A 45 -9.23 8.04 15.14
C LEU A 45 -10.66 8.16 15.67
N ALA A 46 -11.28 7.05 16.06
CA ALA A 46 -12.62 7.01 16.65
C ALA A 46 -12.66 7.66 18.04
N ALA A 47 -11.60 7.54 18.83
CA ALA A 47 -11.50 8.13 20.16
C ALA A 47 -11.34 9.67 20.14
N LYS A 48 -11.14 10.28 18.97
CA LYS A 48 -11.00 11.73 18.83
C LYS A 48 -12.38 12.38 18.68
N SER A 49 -12.60 13.46 19.43
CA SER A 49 -13.87 14.18 19.50
C SER A 49 -14.24 14.96 18.23
N GLU A 50 -13.26 15.18 17.35
CA GLU A 50 -13.38 15.85 16.05
C GLU A 50 -12.65 14.97 15.02
N PRO A 51 -12.95 15.04 13.70
CA PRO A 51 -12.30 14.25 12.66
C PRO A 51 -10.83 14.67 12.48
N GLN A 52 -10.01 14.28 13.46
CA GLN A 52 -8.68 14.78 13.67
C GLN A 52 -7.66 13.76 13.19
N TRP A 53 -6.71 14.30 12.45
CA TRP A 53 -5.48 13.66 12.03
C TRP A 53 -4.78 12.93 13.19
N LEU A 54 -3.86 12.02 12.86
CA LEU A 54 -3.16 11.21 13.86
C LEU A 54 -2.47 12.06 14.94
N VAL A 55 -2.04 13.28 14.61
CA VAL A 55 -1.35 14.20 15.53
C VAL A 55 -2.00 15.58 15.44
N GLY A 56 -2.50 16.08 16.57
CA GLY A 56 -3.10 17.41 16.67
C GLY A 56 -4.34 17.60 15.78
N ASP A 57 -4.49 18.82 15.27
CA ASP A 57 -5.61 19.32 14.49
C ASP A 57 -5.31 19.41 12.98
N ARG A 58 -4.10 19.05 12.54
CA ARG A 58 -3.63 19.17 11.15
C ARG A 58 -2.99 17.89 10.62
N ILE A 59 -3.01 17.73 9.30
CA ILE A 59 -2.24 16.67 8.64
C ILE A 59 -0.75 16.92 8.91
N THR A 60 -0.08 15.88 9.41
CA THR A 60 1.37 15.85 9.62
C THR A 60 1.98 14.74 8.79
N PHE A 61 3.32 14.68 8.76
CA PHE A 61 4.05 13.58 8.14
C PHE A 61 3.54 12.22 8.64
N ALA A 62 3.16 12.13 9.93
CA ALA A 62 2.64 10.91 10.50
C ALA A 62 1.37 10.41 9.80
N GLY A 63 0.47 11.30 9.36
CA GLY A 63 -0.70 10.90 8.56
C GLY A 63 -0.35 10.61 7.10
N LEU A 64 0.53 11.42 6.50
CA LEU A 64 0.94 11.27 5.09
C LEU A 64 1.68 9.96 4.82
N ALA A 65 2.47 9.46 5.77
CA ALA A 65 3.24 8.23 5.62
C ALA A 65 2.38 6.97 5.39
N PHE A 66 1.13 6.95 5.89
CA PHE A 66 0.23 5.82 5.71
C PHE A 66 -0.45 5.81 4.34
N VAL A 67 -0.61 6.97 3.70
CA VAL A 67 -1.47 7.12 2.51
C VAL A 67 -0.97 6.31 1.31
N PRO A 68 0.33 6.29 0.95
CA PRO A 68 0.81 5.48 -0.18
C PRO A 68 0.61 3.97 0.01
N TRP A 69 0.65 3.49 1.26
CA TRP A 69 0.42 2.08 1.60
C TRP A 69 -1.07 1.75 1.61
N ASN A 70 -1.89 2.66 2.13
CA ASN A 70 -3.35 2.52 2.12
C ASN A 70 -3.92 2.51 0.69
N ASP A 71 -3.29 3.22 -0.24
CA ASP A 71 -3.68 3.27 -1.66
C ASP A 71 -3.45 1.95 -2.40
N ARG A 72 -2.62 1.05 -1.84
CA ARG A 72 -2.33 -0.30 -2.37
C ARG A 72 -2.84 -1.42 -1.47
N LEU A 73 -3.69 -1.09 -0.52
CA LEU A 73 -4.10 -2.02 0.52
C LEU A 73 -4.92 -3.18 -0.04
N ASP A 74 -5.71 -2.92 -1.09
CA ASP A 74 -6.44 -3.88 -1.90
C ASP A 74 -5.52 -4.96 -2.47
N ALA A 75 -4.47 -4.55 -3.21
CA ALA A 75 -3.47 -5.45 -3.75
C ALA A 75 -2.71 -6.17 -2.62
N THR A 76 -2.27 -5.42 -1.61
CA THR A 76 -1.46 -5.99 -0.50
C THR A 76 -2.21 -7.10 0.26
N LEU A 77 -3.52 -6.92 0.49
CA LEU A 77 -4.37 -7.89 1.18
C LEU A 77 -5.06 -8.89 0.24
N GLY A 78 -4.91 -8.73 -1.08
CA GLY A 78 -5.61 -9.55 -2.07
C GLY A 78 -7.14 -9.42 -1.99
N VAL A 79 -7.65 -8.23 -1.68
CA VAL A 79 -9.09 -7.95 -1.57
C VAL A 79 -9.55 -6.99 -2.67
N PRO A 80 -10.84 -6.99 -3.05
CA PRO A 80 -11.40 -5.96 -3.94
C PRO A 80 -11.17 -4.54 -3.40
N ASP A 81 -10.97 -3.57 -4.30
CA ASP A 81 -10.67 -2.17 -3.94
C ASP A 81 -11.75 -1.54 -3.04
N ASP A 82 -13.02 -1.84 -3.30
CA ASP A 82 -14.16 -1.39 -2.49
C ASP A 82 -14.17 -1.96 -1.07
N LYS A 83 -13.39 -3.01 -0.81
CA LYS A 83 -13.28 -3.69 0.49
C LYS A 83 -11.99 -3.40 1.26
N ARG A 84 -11.07 -2.63 0.69
CA ARG A 84 -9.75 -2.40 1.32
C ARG A 84 -9.82 -1.78 2.72
N PHE A 85 -10.88 -1.02 3.03
CA PHE A 85 -11.12 -0.44 4.36
C PHE A 85 -12.34 -1.04 5.09
N GLU A 86 -12.80 -2.22 4.69
CA GLU A 86 -13.94 -2.89 5.36
C GLU A 86 -13.63 -3.05 6.87
N GLY A 87 -14.52 -2.52 7.72
CA GLY A 87 -14.34 -2.51 9.18
C GLY A 87 -13.51 -1.36 9.75
N PHE A 88 -12.98 -0.44 8.91
CA PHE A 88 -12.14 0.69 9.35
C PHE A 88 -12.63 2.06 8.78
N PRO A 89 -13.85 2.50 9.13
CA PRO A 89 -14.48 3.68 8.53
C PRO A 89 -13.74 5.00 8.81
N HIS A 90 -13.09 5.14 9.96
CA HIS A 90 -12.35 6.36 10.30
C HIS A 90 -11.04 6.46 9.52
N VAL A 91 -10.38 5.32 9.30
CA VAL A 91 -9.20 5.23 8.42
C VAL A 91 -9.60 5.56 6.97
N ALA A 92 -10.70 5.01 6.48
CA ALA A 92 -11.23 5.31 5.14
C ALA A 92 -11.48 6.82 4.97
N ALA A 93 -12.21 7.43 5.91
CA ALA A 93 -12.50 8.86 5.88
C ALA A 93 -11.22 9.71 5.93
N GLY A 94 -10.24 9.31 6.74
CA GLY A 94 -8.93 9.97 6.83
C GLY A 94 -8.15 9.90 5.53
N HIS A 95 -8.12 8.72 4.90
CA HIS A 95 -7.48 8.50 3.61
C HIS A 95 -8.14 9.35 2.51
N GLU A 96 -9.48 9.35 2.42
CA GLU A 96 -10.22 10.15 1.45
C GLU A 96 -9.91 11.66 1.53
N ARG A 97 -9.78 12.20 2.75
CA ARG A 97 -9.42 13.62 2.94
C ARG A 97 -8.05 13.95 2.39
N VAL A 98 -7.09 13.00 2.41
CA VAL A 98 -5.74 13.23 1.86
C VAL A 98 -5.74 13.09 0.36
N VAL A 99 -6.36 12.04 -0.20
CA VAL A 99 -6.28 11.76 -1.64
C VAL A 99 -6.99 12.81 -2.49
N LYS A 100 -8.01 13.49 -1.93
CA LYS A 100 -8.69 14.62 -2.58
C LYS A 100 -7.86 15.91 -2.62
N ARG A 101 -6.68 15.97 -1.97
CA ARG A 101 -5.84 17.18 -1.94
C ARG A 101 -5.15 17.38 -3.30
N PRO A 102 -5.11 18.63 -3.83
CA PRO A 102 -4.42 18.93 -5.08
C PRO A 102 -2.94 18.49 -5.10
N SER A 103 -2.26 18.60 -3.95
CA SER A 103 -0.87 18.17 -3.81
C SER A 103 -0.70 16.66 -4.00
N TRP A 104 -1.62 15.86 -3.45
CA TRP A 104 -1.59 14.40 -3.59
C TRP A 104 -1.85 13.99 -5.03
N ILE A 105 -2.90 14.55 -5.63
CA ILE A 105 -3.27 14.28 -7.03
C ILE A 105 -2.09 14.58 -7.95
N ARG A 106 -1.44 15.74 -7.78
CA ARG A 106 -0.25 16.10 -8.54
C ARG A 106 0.91 15.12 -8.33
N SER A 107 1.17 14.69 -7.11
CA SER A 107 2.20 13.69 -6.81
C SER A 107 1.91 12.35 -7.49
N MET A 108 0.65 11.90 -7.50
CA MET A 108 0.26 10.65 -8.16
C MET A 108 0.34 10.73 -9.68
N GLN A 109 0.03 11.89 -10.28
CA GLN A 109 0.23 12.13 -11.71
C GLN A 109 1.70 12.07 -12.11
N ILE A 110 2.58 12.72 -11.34
CA ILE A 110 4.03 12.66 -11.56
C ILE A 110 4.52 11.22 -11.43
N ARG A 111 4.06 10.50 -10.41
CA ARG A 111 4.41 9.09 -10.23
C ARG A 111 3.98 8.26 -11.44
N ALA A 112 2.74 8.41 -11.90
CA ALA A 112 2.23 7.66 -13.04
C ALA A 112 3.06 7.92 -14.31
N TYR A 113 3.39 9.19 -14.57
CA TYR A 113 4.27 9.57 -15.69
C TYR A 113 5.66 8.93 -15.60
N LEU A 114 6.31 8.97 -14.43
CA LEU A 114 7.65 8.40 -14.26
C LEU A 114 7.66 6.86 -14.33
N MET A 115 6.60 6.20 -13.86
CA MET A 115 6.45 4.74 -14.02
C MET A 115 6.26 4.39 -15.50
N ASP A 116 5.43 5.16 -16.21
CA ASP A 116 5.17 4.98 -17.64
C ASP A 116 6.45 5.11 -18.48
N GLU A 117 7.26 6.14 -18.21
CA GLU A 117 8.56 6.40 -18.84
C GLU A 117 9.55 5.23 -18.65
N GLN A 118 9.49 4.57 -17.50
CA GLN A 118 10.34 3.41 -17.18
C GLN A 118 9.74 2.07 -17.68
N GLY A 119 8.61 2.11 -18.38
CA GLY A 119 7.91 0.91 -18.83
C GLY A 119 7.32 0.08 -17.68
N LEU A 120 7.06 0.70 -16.54
CA LEU A 120 6.50 0.07 -15.34
C LEU A 120 4.99 0.36 -15.23
N ASP A 121 4.27 -0.61 -14.68
CA ASP A 121 2.87 -0.47 -14.28
C ASP A 121 2.79 0.16 -12.87
N LEU A 122 1.59 0.53 -12.42
CA LEU A 122 1.35 1.20 -11.14
C LEU A 122 1.81 0.38 -9.94
N ASN A 123 1.91 -0.94 -10.07
CA ASN A 123 2.45 -1.86 -9.06
C ASN A 123 4.00 -1.92 -9.06
N GLY A 124 4.67 -1.29 -10.02
CA GLY A 124 6.13 -1.29 -10.17
C GLY A 124 6.67 -2.47 -10.98
N MET A 125 5.81 -3.36 -11.49
CA MET A 125 6.20 -4.42 -12.42
C MET A 125 6.36 -3.87 -13.83
N PRO A 126 7.24 -4.42 -14.67
CA PRO A 126 7.27 -4.06 -16.08
C PRO A 126 5.94 -4.35 -16.77
N LYS A 127 5.57 -3.46 -17.69
CA LYS A 127 4.37 -3.62 -18.49
C LYS A 127 4.43 -4.92 -19.28
N GLY A 128 3.31 -5.66 -19.28
CA GLY A 128 3.19 -6.93 -19.97
C GLY A 128 3.75 -8.14 -19.21
N THR A 129 4.24 -7.96 -17.99
CA THR A 129 4.71 -9.06 -17.13
C THR A 129 3.80 -9.18 -15.90
N SER A 130 3.11 -10.31 -15.77
CA SER A 130 2.24 -10.59 -14.61
C SER A 130 2.90 -11.48 -13.56
N ASP A 131 4.07 -12.07 -13.87
CA ASP A 131 4.79 -12.97 -12.98
C ASP A 131 6.23 -12.51 -12.76
N PHE A 132 6.67 -12.54 -11.50
CA PHE A 132 8.01 -12.14 -11.13
C PHE A 132 9.07 -13.11 -11.67
N GLN A 133 8.72 -14.39 -11.85
CA GLN A 133 9.65 -15.37 -12.45
C GLN A 133 9.87 -15.09 -13.94
N GLU A 134 8.82 -14.70 -14.67
CA GLU A 134 8.93 -14.23 -16.06
C GLU A 134 9.82 -12.98 -16.16
N TYR A 135 9.69 -12.06 -15.20
CA TYR A 135 10.54 -10.88 -15.12
C TYR A 135 12.02 -11.25 -14.87
N GLU A 136 12.31 -12.06 -13.86
CA GLU A 136 13.67 -12.53 -13.57
C GLU A 136 14.29 -13.27 -14.76
N ALA A 137 13.51 -14.11 -15.44
CA ALA A 137 13.94 -14.80 -16.64
C ALA A 137 14.28 -13.83 -17.78
N SER A 138 13.48 -12.76 -17.95
CA SER A 138 13.74 -11.73 -18.98
C SER A 138 15.01 -10.93 -18.71
N ILE A 139 15.30 -10.56 -17.45
CA ILE A 139 16.54 -9.88 -17.07
C ILE A 139 17.73 -10.82 -17.30
N ALA A 140 17.64 -12.06 -16.83
CA ALA A 140 18.71 -13.04 -16.97
C ALA A 140 19.02 -13.38 -18.44
N ALA A 141 18.03 -13.25 -19.33
CA ALA A 141 18.22 -13.37 -20.77
C ALA A 141 18.87 -12.12 -21.40
N ALA A 142 18.53 -10.92 -20.93
CA ALA A 142 19.11 -9.66 -21.40
C ALA A 142 20.58 -9.48 -21.00
N ASP A 143 20.97 -9.94 -19.81
CA ASP A 143 22.38 -9.90 -19.34
C ASP A 143 23.31 -10.90 -20.06
N LYS A 144 22.75 -11.84 -20.82
CA LYS A 144 23.49 -12.85 -21.59
C LYS A 144 23.64 -12.50 -23.09
N ALA A 145 23.04 -11.41 -23.54
CA ALA A 145 23.09 -10.91 -24.92
C ALA A 145 24.14 -9.80 -25.08
#